data_AF-A0A1H6Y7U0-F1
#
_entry.id   AF-A0A1H6Y7U0-F1
#
_cell.length_a   1.000
_cell.length_b   1.000
_cell.length_c   1.000
_cell.angle_alpha   90.00
_cell.angle_beta   90.00
_cell.angle_gamma   90.00
#
_symmetry.space_group_name_H-M   'P 1'
#
loop_
_entity.id
_entity.type
_entity.pdbx_description
1 polymer ?
#
loop_
_entity_poly.entity_id
_entity_poly.type
_entity_poly.pdbx_seq_one_letter_code
_entity_poly.pdbx_strand_id
1 'polypeptide(L)'
;MYYSEEAVSLAREFMRDDNGSYSKLAGHLNIFRSETDGSWTRDRAYHLCRINGIRSNLRCKAQPAAADTLRANTRQRITTALLEALSVSGKTIADIAPVNLKDVTRLSGVPLCTVRNNWHDLEAELNELAGL
;
A
#
# COMPACT_ATOMS: atom_id res chain seq x y z
N MET A 1 2.44 34.86 3.48
CA MET A 1 2.43 34.71 2.01
C MET A 1 1.04 34.27 1.61
N TYR A 2 0.28 35.13 0.93
CA TYR A 2 -1.05 34.80 0.42
C TYR A 2 -0.89 34.35 -1.02
N TYR A 3 -1.33 33.13 -1.33
CA TYR A 3 -1.43 32.69 -2.72
C TYR A 3 -2.64 33.33 -3.36
N SER A 4 -2.57 33.58 -4.67
CA SER A 4 -3.72 34.11 -5.41
C SER A 4 -4.94 33.19 -5.34
N GLU A 5 -6.13 33.76 -5.48
CA GLU A 5 -7.37 33.00 -5.58
C GLU A 5 -7.39 32.05 -6.79
N GLU A 6 -6.81 32.46 -7.92
CA GLU A 6 -6.72 31.61 -9.13
C GLU A 6 -5.93 30.32 -8.90
N ALA A 7 -4.74 30.41 -8.28
CA ALA A 7 -3.95 29.24 -7.92
C ALA A 7 -4.68 28.32 -6.94
N VAL A 8 -5.45 28.88 -6.01
CA VAL A 8 -6.27 28.12 -5.06
C VAL A 8 -7.39 27.37 -5.80
N SER A 9 -8.06 28.01 -6.76
CA SER A 9 -9.12 27.39 -7.56
C SER A 9 -8.59 26.27 -8.47
N LEU A 10 -7.51 26.52 -9.22
CA LEU A 10 -6.82 25.51 -10.02
C LEU A 10 -6.38 24.30 -9.17
N ALA A 11 -5.82 24.54 -7.99
CA ALA A 11 -5.44 23.47 -7.08
C ALA A 11 -6.65 22.68 -6.55
N ARG A 12 -7.80 23.33 -6.31
CA ARG A 12 -9.03 22.63 -5.88
C ARG A 12 -9.58 21.72 -6.98
N GLU A 13 -9.61 22.20 -8.21
CA GLU A 13 -10.06 21.40 -9.36
C GLU A 13 -9.12 20.22 -9.58
N PHE A 14 -7.82 20.49 -9.68
CA PHE A 14 -6.80 19.47 -9.91
C PHE A 14 -6.80 18.37 -8.83
N MET A 15 -6.92 18.75 -7.55
CA MET A 15 -6.87 17.79 -6.44
C MET A 15 -8.19 17.00 -6.27
N ARG A 16 -9.30 17.44 -6.88
CA ARG A 16 -10.57 16.71 -6.92
C ARG A 16 -10.53 15.51 -7.88
N ASP A 17 -9.91 15.68 -9.05
CA ASP A 17 -9.89 14.71 -10.15
C ASP A 17 -8.89 13.54 -9.95
N ASP A 18 -8.71 13.07 -8.71
CA ASP A 18 -7.81 11.96 -8.33
C ASP A 18 -6.34 12.12 -8.78
N ASN A 19 -5.92 13.32 -9.18
CA ASN A 19 -4.56 13.65 -9.60
C ASN A 19 -3.63 14.05 -8.45
N GLY A 20 -4.06 13.83 -7.20
CA GLY A 20 -3.53 14.31 -5.90
C GLY A 20 -2.06 14.07 -5.51
N SER A 21 -1.14 14.05 -6.47
CA SER A 21 0.29 14.25 -6.25
C SER A 21 0.62 15.74 -6.28
N TYR A 22 1.17 16.27 -5.18
CA TYR A 22 1.65 17.66 -5.12
C TYR A 22 2.75 17.96 -6.14
N SER A 23 3.53 16.96 -6.57
CA SER A 23 4.50 17.14 -7.65
C SER A 23 3.83 17.34 -9.00
N LYS A 24 2.73 16.62 -9.27
CA LYS A 24 1.95 16.83 -10.50
C LYS A 24 1.18 18.15 -10.45
N LEU A 25 0.64 18.51 -9.28
CA LEU A 25 0.01 19.82 -9.08
C LEU A 25 1.01 20.95 -9.34
N ALA A 26 2.25 20.84 -8.86
CA ALA A 26 3.29 21.82 -9.16
C ALA A 26 3.56 21.95 -10.67
N GLY A 27 3.64 20.82 -11.40
CA GLY A 27 3.73 20.83 -12.86
C GLY A 27 2.52 21.49 -13.53
N HIS A 28 1.31 21.17 -13.09
CA HIS A 28 0.07 21.75 -13.59
C HIS A 28 0.01 23.27 -13.36
N LEU A 29 0.35 23.72 -12.15
CA LEU A 29 0.42 25.13 -11.80
C LEU A 29 1.52 25.85 -12.60
N ASN A 30 2.67 25.23 -12.88
CA ASN A 30 3.69 25.83 -13.75
C ASN A 30 3.22 26.03 -15.21
N ILE A 31 2.36 25.16 -15.72
CA ILE A 31 1.82 25.25 -17.08
C ILE A 31 0.78 26.38 -17.18
N PHE A 32 -0.16 26.41 -16.22
CA PHE A 32 -1.30 27.31 -16.30
C PHE A 32 -1.09 28.64 -15.55
N ARG A 33 -0.09 28.71 -14.66
CA ARG A 33 0.16 29.86 -13.80
C ARG A 33 1.59 29.88 -13.23
N SER A 34 2.57 30.17 -14.08
CA SER A 34 3.91 30.58 -13.64
C SER A 34 3.79 31.83 -12.76
N GLU A 35 4.05 31.73 -11.45
CA GLU A 35 4.11 32.91 -10.59
C GLU A 35 5.36 33.75 -10.89
N THR A 36 5.27 35.06 -10.65
CA THR A 36 6.39 36.02 -10.78
C THR A 36 7.56 35.71 -9.84
N ASP A 37 7.28 35.03 -8.72
CA ASP A 37 8.24 34.69 -7.67
C ASP A 37 8.91 33.31 -7.89
N GLY A 38 8.97 32.85 -9.14
CA GLY A 38 9.61 31.59 -9.53
C GLY A 38 8.65 30.40 -9.64
N SER A 39 9.21 29.25 -10.05
CA SER A 39 8.43 28.06 -10.38
C SER A 39 7.79 27.40 -9.16
N TRP A 40 6.62 26.80 -9.39
CA TRP A 40 5.97 25.92 -8.43
C TRP A 40 6.83 24.67 -8.21
N THR A 41 7.16 24.42 -6.94
CA THR A 41 7.76 23.18 -6.47
C THR A 41 6.69 22.34 -5.76
N ARG A 42 6.98 21.05 -5.57
CA ARG A 42 6.13 20.14 -4.77
C ARG A 42 5.81 20.74 -3.40
N ASP A 43 6.82 21.28 -2.73
CA ASP A 43 6.67 21.77 -1.35
C ASP A 43 5.85 23.07 -1.30
N ARG A 44 5.98 23.93 -2.32
CA ARG A 44 5.16 25.13 -2.49
C ARG A 44 3.70 24.79 -2.79
N ALA A 45 3.47 23.80 -3.66
CA ALA A 45 2.13 23.28 -3.94
C ALA A 45 1.49 22.60 -2.72
N TYR A 46 2.28 21.87 -1.93
CA TYR A 46 1.85 21.30 -0.65
C TYR A 46 1.44 22.41 0.34
N HIS A 47 2.26 23.44 0.48
CA HIS A 47 1.98 24.56 1.38
C HIS A 47 0.72 25.32 0.97
N LEU A 48 0.53 25.60 -0.33
CA LEU A 48 -0.70 26.15 -0.90
C LEU A 48 -1.93 25.33 -0.48
N CYS A 49 -1.90 24.02 -0.68
CA CYS A 49 -3.01 23.15 -0.31
C CYS A 49 -3.25 23.13 1.20
N ARG A 50 -2.18 23.08 2.00
CA ARG A 50 -2.27 22.96 3.46
C ARG A 50 -2.94 24.17 4.09
N ILE A 51 -2.55 25.39 3.69
CA ILE A 51 -3.09 26.62 4.28
C ILE A 51 -4.52 26.93 3.79
N ASN A 52 -4.90 26.45 2.61
CA ASN A 52 -6.23 26.65 2.02
C ASN A 52 -7.20 25.48 2.25
N GLY A 53 -6.81 24.50 3.08
CA GLY A 53 -7.64 23.34 3.41
C GLY A 53 -7.94 22.40 2.23
N ILE A 54 -7.14 22.43 1.17
CA ILE A 54 -7.31 21.58 -0.02
C ILE A 54 -6.71 20.21 0.28
N ARG A 55 -7.53 19.17 0.24
CA ARG A 55 -7.12 17.79 0.52
C ARG A 55 -6.90 17.03 -0.79
N SER A 56 -5.91 16.14 -0.78
CA SER A 56 -5.78 15.13 -1.83
C SER A 56 -6.86 14.08 -1.65
N ASN A 57 -7.60 13.79 -2.72
CA ASN A 57 -8.49 12.62 -2.78
C ASN A 57 -7.71 11.31 -2.99
N LEU A 58 -6.46 11.40 -3.48
CA LEU A 58 -5.62 10.24 -3.71
C LEU A 58 -5.32 9.56 -2.37
N ARG A 59 -5.79 8.32 -2.20
CA ARG A 59 -5.37 7.46 -1.10
C ARG A 59 -3.85 7.30 -1.18
N CYS A 60 -3.14 7.71 -0.13
CA CYS A 60 -1.69 7.54 -0.09
C CYS A 60 -1.35 6.04 -0.19
N LYS A 61 -0.74 5.63 -1.30
CA LYS A 61 -0.33 4.23 -1.56
C LYS A 61 0.68 3.71 -0.51
N ALA A 62 1.31 4.60 0.25
CA ALA A 62 2.27 4.31 1.30
C ALA A 62 1.68 4.44 2.72
N GLN A 63 0.34 4.39 2.88
CA GLN A 63 -0.25 4.30 4.21
C GLN A 63 0.13 2.94 4.83
N PRO A 64 0.74 2.90 6.03
CA PRO A 64 1.12 1.66 6.71
C PRO A 64 -0.02 0.63 6.76
N ALA A 65 -1.24 1.11 7.05
CA ALA A 65 -2.44 0.27 7.09
C ALA A 65 -2.73 -0.46 5.76
N ALA A 66 -2.43 0.14 4.60
CA ALA A 66 -2.61 -0.52 3.31
C ALA A 66 -1.55 -1.60 3.07
N ALA A 67 -0.31 -1.38 3.52
CA ALA A 67 0.75 -2.37 3.46
C ALA A 67 0.48 -3.54 4.41
N ASP A 68 -0.02 -3.27 5.62
CA ASP A 68 -0.40 -4.29 6.60
C ASP A 68 -1.58 -5.12 6.10
N THR A 69 -2.60 -4.47 5.53
CA THR A 69 -3.74 -5.16 4.89
C THR A 69 -3.27 -6.05 3.74
N LEU A 70 -2.32 -5.58 2.93
CA LEU A 70 -1.77 -6.37 1.83
C LEU A 70 -0.98 -7.58 2.34
N ARG A 71 -0.20 -7.44 3.41
CA ARG A 71 0.54 -8.55 4.04
C ARG A 71 -0.43 -9.57 4.62
N ALA A 72 -1.46 -9.13 5.36
CA ALA A 72 -2.49 -10.01 5.89
C ALA A 72 -3.21 -10.80 4.77
N ASN A 73 -3.64 -10.13 3.71
CA ASN A 73 -4.26 -10.78 2.55
C ASN A 73 -3.31 -11.77 1.87
N THR A 74 -2.00 -11.46 1.83
CA THR A 74 -0.99 -12.36 1.27
C THR A 74 -0.82 -13.61 2.13
N ARG A 75 -0.76 -13.47 3.46
CA ARG A 75 -0.70 -14.61 4.38
C ARG A 75 -1.94 -15.48 4.31
N GLN A 76 -3.12 -14.88 4.22
CA GLN A 76 -4.37 -15.61 4.04
C GLN A 76 -4.34 -16.43 2.75
N ARG A 77 -3.88 -15.86 1.64
CA ARG A 77 -3.70 -16.59 0.37
C ARG A 77 -2.73 -17.77 0.48
N ILE A 78 -1.59 -17.58 1.15
CA ILE A 78 -0.62 -18.67 1.36
C ILE A 78 -1.26 -19.78 2.20
N THR A 79 -1.98 -19.42 3.26
CA THR A 79 -2.66 -20.35 4.15
C THR A 79 -3.72 -21.15 3.40
N THR A 80 -4.58 -20.50 2.62
CA THR A 80 -5.59 -21.19 1.80
C THR A 80 -4.95 -22.16 0.81
N ALA A 81 -3.93 -21.72 0.07
CA ALA A 81 -3.23 -22.58 -0.89
C ALA A 81 -2.56 -23.79 -0.22
N LEU A 82 -1.98 -23.60 0.97
CA LEU A 82 -1.39 -24.68 1.77
C LEU A 82 -2.45 -25.69 2.21
N LEU A 83 -3.58 -25.22 2.76
CA LEU A 83 -4.65 -26.08 3.24
C LEU A 83 -5.31 -26.87 2.10
N GLU A 84 -5.50 -26.24 0.93
CA GLU A 84 -5.98 -26.92 -0.28
C GLU A 84 -5.00 -28.03 -0.72
N ALA A 85 -3.70 -27.73 -0.79
CA ALA A 85 -2.68 -28.71 -1.17
C ALA A 85 -2.62 -29.89 -0.18
N LEU A 86 -2.72 -29.61 1.12
CA LEU A 86 -2.79 -30.64 2.16
C LEU A 86 -4.03 -31.51 1.99
N SER A 87 -5.20 -30.90 1.80
CA SER A 87 -6.46 -31.61 1.58
C SER A 87 -6.41 -32.53 0.36
N VAL A 88 -5.81 -32.10 -0.75
CA VAL A 88 -5.62 -32.94 -1.95
C VAL A 88 -4.74 -34.16 -1.64
N SER A 89 -3.78 -34.02 -0.73
CA SER A 89 -2.91 -35.11 -0.29
C SER A 89 -3.46 -35.95 0.87
N GLY A 90 -4.69 -35.67 1.33
CA GLY A 90 -5.29 -36.35 2.49
C GLY A 90 -4.61 -36.02 3.82
N LYS A 91 -3.92 -34.88 3.89
CA LYS A 91 -3.24 -34.38 5.09
C LYS A 91 -3.92 -33.14 5.63
N THR A 92 -3.58 -32.81 6.87
CA THR A 92 -4.00 -31.63 7.61
C THR A 92 -2.78 -30.80 7.99
N ILE A 93 -3.01 -29.58 8.48
CA ILE A 93 -1.90 -28.72 8.94
C ILE A 93 -1.18 -29.29 10.16
N ALA A 94 -1.88 -30.09 10.99
CA ALA A 94 -1.29 -30.79 12.12
C ALA A 94 -0.25 -31.85 11.70
N ASP A 95 -0.38 -32.42 10.50
CA ASP A 95 0.56 -33.42 9.98
C ASP A 95 1.92 -32.84 9.57
N ILE A 96 1.99 -31.51 9.42
CA ILE A 96 3.22 -30.78 9.06
C ILE A 96 3.67 -29.82 10.15
N ALA A 97 3.00 -29.83 11.31
CA ALA A 97 3.33 -28.98 12.45
C ALA A 97 4.48 -29.60 13.27
N PRO A 98 5.40 -28.78 13.84
CA PRO A 98 5.52 -27.34 13.65
C PRO A 98 5.92 -26.99 12.22
N VAL A 99 5.22 -26.01 11.64
CA VAL A 99 5.41 -25.69 10.23
C VAL A 99 6.79 -25.09 9.99
N ASN A 100 7.37 -25.35 8.82
CA ASN A 100 8.63 -24.75 8.41
C ASN A 100 8.53 -24.12 7.02
N LEU A 101 9.39 -23.14 6.79
CA LEU A 101 9.37 -22.30 5.60
C LEU A 101 9.52 -23.09 4.30
N LYS A 102 10.32 -24.15 4.30
CA LYS A 102 10.55 -24.98 3.10
C LYS A 102 9.29 -25.76 2.72
N ASP A 103 8.63 -26.39 3.69
CA ASP A 103 7.41 -27.15 3.45
C ASP A 103 6.25 -26.24 3.04
N VAL A 104 6.08 -25.10 3.71
CA VAL A 104 5.05 -24.12 3.32
C VAL A 104 5.29 -23.62 1.89
N THR A 105 6.52 -23.28 1.52
CA THR A 105 6.86 -22.83 0.15
C THR A 105 6.57 -23.92 -0.88
N ARG A 106 6.98 -25.16 -0.59
CA ARG A 106 6.81 -26.30 -1.50
C ARG A 106 5.34 -26.69 -1.70
N LEU A 107 4.56 -26.73 -0.61
CA LEU A 107 3.17 -27.19 -0.63
C LEU A 107 2.21 -26.11 -1.13
N SER A 108 2.39 -24.85 -0.72
CA SER A 108 1.52 -23.74 -1.18
C SER A 108 1.80 -23.33 -2.63
N GLY A 109 2.96 -23.69 -3.18
CA GLY A 109 3.39 -23.27 -4.53
C GLY A 109 3.73 -21.78 -4.65
N VAL A 110 3.70 -21.03 -3.54
CA VAL A 110 4.00 -19.59 -3.52
C VAL A 110 5.52 -19.37 -3.56
N PRO A 111 6.02 -18.37 -4.30
CA PRO A 111 7.46 -18.09 -4.36
C PRO A 111 8.10 -17.88 -2.98
N LEU A 112 9.31 -18.45 -2.80
CA LEU A 112 10.08 -18.38 -1.56
C LEU A 112 10.24 -16.95 -1.02
N CYS A 113 10.46 -15.97 -1.90
CA CYS A 113 10.61 -14.57 -1.50
C CYS A 113 9.33 -14.02 -0.84
N THR A 114 8.16 -14.37 -1.36
CA THR A 114 6.86 -13.95 -0.83
C THR A 114 6.57 -14.60 0.52
N VAL A 115 6.83 -15.91 0.65
CA VAL A 115 6.66 -16.64 1.91
C VAL A 115 7.62 -16.08 2.97
N ARG A 116 8.90 -15.93 2.62
CA ARG A 116 9.93 -15.39 3.53
C ARG A 116 9.60 -13.99 4.02
N ASN A 117 9.11 -13.11 3.15
CA ASN A 117 8.77 -11.73 3.51
C ASN A 117 7.59 -11.62 4.50
N ASN A 118 6.81 -12.70 4.65
CA ASN A 118 5.66 -12.77 5.55
C ASN A 118 5.86 -13.81 6.68
N TRP A 119 7.03 -14.46 6.76
CA TRP A 119 7.23 -15.67 7.55
C TRP A 119 6.96 -15.49 9.04
N HIS A 120 7.40 -14.38 9.63
CA HIS A 120 7.29 -14.15 11.07
C HIS A 120 5.85 -14.31 11.59
N ASP A 121 4.89 -13.61 10.97
CA ASP A 121 3.49 -13.69 11.38
C ASP A 121 2.82 -14.97 10.84
N LEU A 122 3.21 -15.40 9.63
CA LEU A 122 2.65 -16.58 8.98
C LEU A 122 2.95 -17.87 9.76
N GLU A 123 4.16 -18.01 10.29
CA GLU A 123 4.57 -19.17 11.09
C GLU A 123 3.71 -19.30 12.34
N ALA A 124 3.49 -18.18 13.05
CA ALA A 124 2.61 -18.15 14.22
C ALA A 124 1.16 -18.49 13.86
N GLU A 125 0.60 -17.85 12.82
CA GLU A 125 -0.77 -18.11 12.35
C GLU A 125 -0.99 -19.57 11.95
N LEU A 126 -0.02 -20.19 11.27
CA LEU A 126 -0.10 -21.59 10.84
C LEU A 126 0.09 -22.59 11.99
N ASN A 127 0.96 -22.30 12.94
CA ASN A 127 1.13 -23.14 14.13
C ASN A 127 -0.11 -23.06 15.05
N GLU A 128 -0.70 -21.87 15.21
CA GLU A 128 -1.96 -21.70 15.94
C GLU A 128 -3.11 -22.50 15.28
N LEU A 129 -3.20 -22.48 13.94
CA LEU A 129 -4.14 -23.32 13.19
C LEU A 129 -3.89 -24.83 13.38
N ALA A 130 -2.66 -25.23 13.70
CA ALA A 130 -2.31 -26.61 14.02
C ALA A 130 -2.50 -26.97 15.50
N GLY A 131 -2.87 -26.01 16.34
CA GLY A 131 -3.07 -26.20 17.79
C GLY A 131 -1.79 -26.17 18.63
N LEU A 132 -0.74 -25.49 18.15
CA LEU A 132 0.52 -25.24 18.86
C LEU A 132 0.57 -23.84 19.48
#